data_AF-A0AAD4BDB2-F1
#
_entry.id   AF-A0AAD4BDB2-F1
#
_cell.length_a   1.000
_cell.length_b   1.000
_cell.length_c   1.000
_cell.angle_alpha   90.00
_cell.angle_beta   90.00
_cell.angle_gamma   90.00
#
_symmetry.space_group_name_H-M   'P 1'
#
loop_
_entity.id
_entity.type
_entity.pdbx_description
1 polymer ?
#
loop_
_entity_poly.entity_id
_entity_poly.type
_entity_poly.pdbx_seq_one_letter_code
_entity_poly.pdbx_strand_id
1 'polypeptide(L)'
;MSLHHMDHTTMSPTSGGVSVNECKWLMGGVPCGQCFATFDGLILHLGREHDMQGSAERKLVCQWWKHTGSCGNQYRRDAYRRHIATHLSISFPCNVTSCNKSFSRVDSLRSHVKKKHTKG
;
A
#
# COMPACT_ATOMS: atom_id res chain seq x y z
N MET A 1 12.89 37.19 23.19
CA MET A 1 12.90 35.71 23.16
C MET A 1 12.10 35.29 21.94
N SER A 2 12.77 34.79 20.90
CA SER A 2 12.14 34.61 19.59
C SER A 2 11.51 33.23 19.45
N LEU A 3 10.18 33.16 19.52
CA LEU A 3 9.44 31.96 19.11
C LEU A 3 9.34 31.98 17.57
N HIS A 4 10.18 31.16 16.93
CA HIS A 4 10.15 30.99 15.49
C HIS A 4 8.88 30.26 15.07
N HIS A 5 8.16 30.84 14.11
CA HIS A 5 6.99 30.20 13.52
C HIS A 5 7.44 28.97 12.74
N MET A 6 6.84 27.82 13.03
CA MET A 6 7.00 26.60 12.25
C MET A 6 5.72 26.46 11.43
N ASP A 7 5.75 27.03 10.23
CA ASP A 7 4.64 26.94 9.28
C ASP A 7 4.36 25.47 8.98
N HIS A 8 3.11 25.04 9.22
CA HIS A 8 2.63 23.74 8.79
C HIS A 8 2.42 23.80 7.28
N THR A 9 3.51 23.58 6.54
CA THR A 9 3.58 23.72 5.07
C THR A 9 2.36 23.07 4.41
N THR A 10 1.47 23.92 3.93
CA THR A 10 0.21 23.49 3.32
C THR A 10 0.54 22.82 2.00
N MET A 11 0.49 21.48 1.99
CA MET A 11 0.64 20.68 0.77
C MET A 11 -0.57 20.89 -0.12
N SER A 12 -0.52 21.96 -0.93
CA SER A 12 -1.54 22.34 -1.89
C SER A 12 -1.77 21.20 -2.90
N PRO A 13 -3.01 20.70 -3.06
CA PRO A 13 -3.30 19.67 -4.05
C PRO A 13 -3.28 20.29 -5.46
N THR A 14 -2.11 20.22 -6.13
CA THR A 14 -1.95 20.63 -7.52
C THR A 14 -2.93 19.88 -8.41
N SER A 15 -3.68 20.59 -9.25
CA SER A 15 -4.79 20.05 -10.04
C SER A 15 -4.33 19.09 -11.15
N GLY A 16 -4.09 17.84 -10.77
CA GLY A 16 -3.76 16.72 -11.64
C GLY A 16 -3.88 15.43 -10.84
N GLY A 17 -4.96 14.67 -11.08
CA GLY A 17 -5.39 13.56 -10.21
C GLY A 17 -4.52 12.30 -10.29
N VAL A 18 -3.27 12.38 -9.84
CA VAL A 18 -2.37 11.22 -9.68
C VAL A 18 -2.80 10.43 -8.43
N SER A 19 -3.10 9.15 -8.60
CA SER A 19 -3.42 8.23 -7.50
C SER A 19 -2.18 7.94 -6.64
N VAL A 20 -1.94 8.79 -5.64
CA VAL A 20 -0.81 8.63 -4.71
C VAL A 20 -1.02 7.50 -3.72
N ASN A 21 0.07 6.80 -3.39
CA ASN A 21 0.10 5.73 -2.40
C ASN A 21 0.54 6.34 -1.07
N GLU A 22 -0.40 6.68 -0.19
CA GLU A 22 -0.13 7.28 1.11
C GLU A 22 0.30 6.23 2.15
N CYS A 23 1.41 6.48 2.86
CA CYS A 23 1.86 5.66 3.96
C CYS A 23 1.05 5.97 5.24
N LYS A 24 0.11 5.09 5.58
CA LYS A 24 -0.68 5.19 6.82
C LYS A 24 -0.11 4.32 7.95
N TRP A 25 1.19 4.06 7.96
CA TRP A 25 1.82 3.29 9.05
C TRP A 25 1.91 4.11 10.34
N LEU A 26 1.58 3.52 11.49
CA LEU A 26 1.62 4.18 12.79
C LEU A 26 3.02 4.14 13.41
N MET A 27 3.57 5.31 13.74
CA MET A 27 4.75 5.49 14.57
C MET A 27 4.35 6.30 15.82
N GLY A 28 4.54 5.74 17.01
CA GLY A 28 4.13 6.39 18.27
C GLY A 28 2.63 6.71 18.40
N GLY A 29 1.78 6.10 17.56
CA GLY A 29 0.34 6.41 17.47
C GLY A 29 -0.04 7.42 16.38
N VAL A 30 0.93 8.01 15.68
CA VAL A 30 0.72 8.99 14.59
C VAL A 30 0.95 8.31 13.23
N PRO A 31 0.09 8.49 12.21
CA PRO A 31 0.33 7.96 10.86
C PRO A 31 1.44 8.72 10.13
N CYS A 32 2.28 8.00 9.37
CA CYS A 32 3.46 8.55 8.70
C CYS A 32 3.16 9.63 7.63
N GLY A 33 2.10 9.47 6.84
CA GLY A 33 1.60 10.48 5.89
C GLY A 33 2.42 10.68 4.61
N GLN A 34 3.57 10.01 4.43
CA GLN A 34 4.36 10.16 3.20
C GLN A 34 3.67 9.57 1.96
N CYS A 35 3.64 10.32 0.86
CA CYS A 35 2.95 9.95 -0.38
C CYS A 35 3.93 9.51 -1.48
N PHE A 36 3.61 8.40 -2.16
CA PHE A 36 4.45 7.82 -3.22
C PHE A 36 3.71 7.66 -4.54
N ALA A 37 4.33 8.10 -5.63
CA ALA A 37 3.77 7.96 -6.98
C ALA A 37 3.69 6.49 -7.47
N THR A 38 4.45 5.58 -6.85
CA THR A 38 4.42 4.15 -7.18
C THR A 38 4.34 3.28 -5.93
N PHE A 39 3.73 2.10 -6.08
CA PHE A 39 3.65 1.10 -5.03
C PHE A 39 5.04 0.58 -4.60
N ASP A 40 5.97 0.43 -5.55
CA ASP A 40 7.37 0.07 -5.26
C ASP A 40 8.10 1.12 -4.42
N GLY A 41 7.87 2.42 -4.68
CA GLY A 41 8.41 3.50 -3.86
C GLY A 41 7.92 3.43 -2.40
N LEU A 42 6.62 3.20 -2.21
CA LEU A 42 6.05 3.00 -0.88
C LEU A 42 6.62 1.74 -0.19
N ILE A 43 6.71 0.61 -0.89
CA ILE A 43 7.27 -0.65 -0.33
C ILE A 43 8.75 -0.46 0.07
N LEU A 44 9.54 0.31 -0.69
CA LEU A 44 10.92 0.62 -0.35
C LEU A 44 11.03 1.52 0.89
N HIS A 45 10.18 2.56 0.98
CA HIS A 45 10.09 3.44 2.16
C HIS A 45 9.71 2.64 3.42
N LEU A 46 8.60 1.89 3.39
CA LEU A 46 8.15 1.08 4.52
C LEU A 46 9.21 0.06 4.97
N GLY A 47 10.00 -0.47 4.03
CA GLY A 47 11.14 -1.34 4.31
C GLY A 47 12.22 -0.68 5.16
N ARG A 48 12.51 0.61 4.91
CA ARG A 48 13.58 1.38 5.56
C ARG A 48 13.10 2.06 6.85
N GLU A 49 12.03 2.84 6.76
CA GLU A 49 11.62 3.77 7.82
C GLU A 49 10.83 3.09 8.95
N HIS A 50 10.35 1.86 8.74
CA HIS A 50 9.48 1.15 9.68
C HIS A 50 9.94 -0.28 10.02
N ASP A 51 11.23 -0.57 9.81
CA ASP A 51 11.90 -1.86 10.06
C ASP A 51 11.12 -3.11 9.56
N MET A 52 10.58 -3.04 8.35
CA MET A 52 9.90 -4.19 7.75
C MET A 52 10.88 -5.26 7.20
N GLN A 53 12.13 -5.24 7.67
CA GLN A 53 13.25 -6.03 7.14
C GLN A 53 13.67 -7.22 8.02
N GLY A 54 13.88 -7.11 9.33
CA GLY A 54 14.22 -8.27 10.23
C GLY A 54 15.41 -9.32 9.83
N SER A 55 14.53 -10.30 10.16
CA SER A 55 14.92 -11.74 10.05
C SER A 55 13.79 -12.65 9.53
N ALA A 56 14.11 -13.70 8.75
CA ALA A 56 13.18 -14.45 7.89
C ALA A 56 12.14 -15.34 8.60
N GLU A 57 12.46 -15.79 9.81
CA GLU A 57 11.62 -16.74 10.57
C GLU A 57 10.56 -16.03 11.41
N ARG A 58 10.76 -14.73 11.70
CA ARG A 58 9.84 -13.93 12.50
C ARG A 58 8.67 -13.42 11.65
N LYS A 59 7.44 -13.57 12.17
CA LYS A 59 6.26 -12.91 11.61
C LYS A 59 6.34 -11.41 11.87
N LEU A 60 6.12 -10.60 10.84
CA LEU A 60 6.00 -9.15 10.94
C LEU A 60 4.58 -8.79 11.37
N VAL A 61 4.44 -7.77 12.24
CA VAL A 61 3.14 -7.27 12.76
C VAL A 61 2.79 -5.99 12.02
N CYS A 62 1.55 -5.86 11.54
CA CYS A 62 1.14 -4.67 10.82
C CYS A 62 0.70 -3.51 11.74
N GLN A 63 1.41 -2.38 11.70
CA GLN A 63 0.97 -1.15 12.36
C GLN A 63 0.28 -0.16 11.39
N TRP A 64 -0.20 -0.62 10.23
CA TRP A 64 -0.99 0.20 9.32
C TRP A 64 -2.29 0.70 9.98
N TRP A 65 -2.57 2.00 9.89
CA TRP A 65 -3.73 2.64 10.49
C TRP A 65 -5.03 2.27 9.78
N LYS A 66 -6.05 1.98 10.60
CA LYS A 66 -7.46 1.78 10.24
C LYS A 66 -8.29 2.71 11.13
N HIS A 67 -9.56 2.93 10.77
CA HIS A 67 -10.51 3.69 11.60
C HIS A 67 -10.62 3.19 13.06
N THR A 68 -10.28 1.92 13.33
CA THR A 68 -10.32 1.28 14.66
C THR A 68 -8.93 1.10 15.31
N GLY A 69 -7.88 1.74 14.79
CA GLY A 69 -6.51 1.67 15.32
C GLY A 69 -5.52 0.93 14.40
N SER A 70 -4.52 0.25 14.98
CA SER A 70 -3.50 -0.49 14.24
C SER A 70 -4.03 -1.74 13.54
N CYS A 71 -3.43 -2.12 12.42
CA CYS A 71 -3.89 -3.27 11.63
C CYS A 71 -3.80 -4.62 12.35
N GLY A 72 -2.77 -4.84 13.18
CA GLY A 72 -2.57 -6.01 14.06
C GLY A 72 -2.18 -7.31 13.34
N ASN A 73 -2.52 -7.47 12.06
CA ASN A 73 -2.32 -8.72 11.32
C ASN A 73 -0.84 -9.13 11.22
N GLN A 74 -0.57 -10.41 11.45
CA GLN A 74 0.76 -11.02 11.34
C GLN A 74 0.96 -11.70 9.98
N TYR A 75 2.16 -11.62 9.40
CA TYR A 75 2.52 -12.30 8.15
C TYR A 75 4.03 -12.59 8.03
N ARG A 76 4.38 -13.45 7.08
CA ARG A 76 5.78 -13.78 6.71
C ARG A 76 6.36 -12.70 5.79
N ARG A 77 7.69 -12.51 5.75
CA ARG A 77 8.33 -11.52 4.84
C ARG A 77 7.92 -11.69 3.37
N ASP A 78 7.85 -12.93 2.88
CA ASP A 78 7.40 -13.22 1.50
C ASP A 78 5.98 -12.71 1.18
N ALA A 79 5.11 -12.65 2.18
CA ALA A 79 3.74 -12.20 2.04
C ALA A 79 3.56 -10.67 2.22
N TYR A 80 4.59 -9.96 2.70
CA TYR A 80 4.54 -8.54 3.06
C TYR A 80 4.01 -7.64 1.95
N ARG A 81 4.60 -7.71 0.74
CA ARG A 81 4.16 -6.90 -0.42
C ARG A 81 2.69 -7.14 -0.77
N ARG A 82 2.23 -8.40 -0.72
CA ARG A 82 0.81 -8.75 -0.94
C ARG A 82 -0.09 -8.24 0.19
N HIS A 83 0.42 -8.14 1.42
CA HIS A 83 -0.33 -7.62 2.55
C HIS A 83 -0.54 -6.09 2.47
N ILE A 84 0.50 -5.30 2.16
CA ILE A 84 0.33 -3.84 2.05
C ILE A 84 -0.63 -3.46 0.93
N ALA A 85 -0.64 -4.21 -0.18
CA ALA A 85 -1.59 -4.02 -1.27
C ALA A 85 -3.08 -4.07 -0.83
N THR A 86 -3.42 -4.76 0.27
CA THR A 86 -4.82 -4.80 0.77
C THR A 86 -5.26 -3.51 1.44
N HIS A 87 -4.35 -2.70 1.99
CA HIS A 87 -4.72 -1.43 2.64
C HIS A 87 -4.85 -0.28 1.66
N LEU A 88 -4.18 -0.40 0.51
CA LEU A 88 -4.25 0.53 -0.63
C LEU A 88 -5.38 0.15 -1.61
N SER A 89 -6.16 -0.90 -1.30
CA SER A 89 -7.19 -1.47 -2.17
C SER A 89 -6.71 -1.80 -3.59
N ILE A 90 -5.41 -2.10 -3.76
CA ILE A 90 -4.81 -2.39 -5.06
C ILE A 90 -5.39 -3.70 -5.59
N SER A 91 -6.13 -3.60 -6.69
CA SER A 91 -6.68 -4.72 -7.42
C SER A 91 -6.36 -4.58 -8.91
N PHE A 92 -6.24 -5.73 -9.57
CA PHE A 92 -5.91 -5.86 -10.97
C PHE A 92 -7.22 -6.13 -11.74
N PRO A 93 -7.80 -5.12 -12.42
CA PRO A 93 -8.99 -5.31 -13.25
C PRO A 93 -8.67 -6.19 -14.46
N CYS A 94 -9.66 -6.90 -14.96
CA CYS A 94 -9.59 -7.52 -16.27
C CYS A 94 -9.56 -6.43 -17.35
N ASN A 95 -8.69 -6.60 -18.35
CA ASN A 95 -8.53 -5.67 -19.47
C ASN A 95 -9.49 -5.97 -20.65
N VAL A 96 -10.39 -6.93 -20.49
CA VAL A 96 -11.38 -7.32 -21.51
C VAL A 96 -12.65 -6.53 -21.30
N THR A 97 -13.05 -5.73 -22.31
CA THR A 97 -14.13 -4.72 -22.24
C THR A 97 -15.47 -5.26 -21.75
N SER A 98 -15.78 -6.54 -22.00
CA SER A 98 -16.99 -7.21 -21.55
C SER A 98 -16.89 -7.85 -20.15
N CYS A 99 -15.81 -7.64 -19.40
CA CYS A 99 -15.54 -8.35 -18.15
C CYS A 99 -15.15 -7.43 -16.98
N ASN A 100 -16.16 -6.95 -16.23
CA ASN A 100 -15.99 -6.07 -15.07
C ASN A 100 -15.49 -6.81 -13.79
N LYS A 101 -14.53 -7.74 -13.92
CA LYS A 101 -13.94 -8.50 -12.80
C LYS A 101 -12.57 -7.96 -12.42
N SER A 102 -12.35 -7.69 -11.14
CA SER A 102 -11.03 -7.38 -10.57
C SER A 102 -10.54 -8.50 -9.64
N PHE A 103 -9.22 -8.55 -9.44
CA PHE A 103 -8.55 -9.59 -8.65
C PHE A 103 -7.51 -8.95 -7.73
N SER A 104 -7.36 -9.43 -6.50
CA SER A 104 -6.31 -8.97 -5.58
C SER A 104 -4.91 -9.50 -5.92
N ARG A 105 -4.77 -10.28 -7.00
CA ARG A 105 -3.52 -10.95 -7.42
C ARG A 105 -3.39 -11.04 -8.95
N VAL A 106 -2.20 -10.72 -9.47
CA VAL A 106 -1.86 -10.81 -10.90
C VAL A 106 -1.94 -12.26 -11.42
N ASP A 107 -1.51 -13.24 -10.63
CA ASP A 107 -1.62 -14.67 -10.98
C ASP A 107 -3.08 -15.11 -11.22
N SER A 108 -4.01 -14.58 -10.41
CA SER A 108 -5.42 -14.93 -10.41
C SER A 108 -6.13 -14.26 -11.58
N LEU A 109 -5.78 -13.00 -11.89
CA LEU A 109 -6.16 -12.33 -13.14
C LEU A 109 -5.64 -13.09 -14.37
N ARG A 110 -4.36 -13.47 -14.42
CA ARG A 110 -3.77 -14.21 -15.55
C ARG A 110 -4.47 -15.56 -15.77
N SER A 111 -4.76 -16.28 -14.69
CA SER A 111 -5.51 -17.54 -14.69
C SER A 111 -6.96 -17.33 -15.16
N HIS A 112 -7.62 -16.25 -14.73
CA HIS A 112 -8.95 -15.87 -15.20
C HIS A 112 -8.97 -15.59 -16.71
N VAL A 113 -8.07 -14.73 -17.21
CA VAL A 113 -7.99 -14.38 -18.65
C VAL A 113 -7.76 -15.65 -19.49
N LYS A 114 -6.77 -16.49 -19.12
CA LYS A 114 -6.51 -17.75 -19.85
C LYS A 114 -7.69 -18.73 -19.83
N LYS A 115 -8.52 -18.74 -18.78
CA LYS A 115 -9.65 -19.68 -18.63
C LYS A 115 -11.00 -19.15 -19.12
N LYS A 116 -11.12 -17.86 -19.46
CA LYS A 116 -12.41 -17.22 -19.80
C LYS A 116 -12.40 -16.33 -21.03
N HIS A 117 -11.23 -15.80 -21.43
CA HIS A 117 -11.12 -14.84 -22.54
C HIS A 117 -10.18 -15.31 -23.65
N THR A 118 -9.21 -16.17 -23.35
CA THR A 118 -8.51 -16.95 -24.39
C THR A 118 -9.46 -18.01 -24.95
N LYS A 119 -10.10 -17.70 -26.08
CA LYS A 119 -10.60 -18.74 -26.99
C LYS A 119 -9.39 -19.48 -27.58
N GLY A 120 -9.55 -20.78 -27.82
CA GLY A 120 -8.65 -21.55 -28.68
C GLY A 120 -8.94 -21.28 -30.14
#